data_AF-A0A3B8KPP8-F1
#
_entry.id   AF-A0A3B8KPP8-F1
#
_cell.length_a   1.000
_cell.length_b   1.000
_cell.length_c   1.000
_cell.angle_alpha   90.00
_cell.angle_beta   90.00
_cell.angle_gamma   90.00
#
_symmetry.space_group_name_H-M   'P 1'
#
loop_
_entity.id
_entity.type
_entity.pdbx_description
1 polymer ?
#
loop_
_entity_poly.entity_id
_entity_poly.type
_entity_poly.pdbx_seq_one_letter_code
_entity_poly.pdbx_strand_id
1 'polypeptide(L)'
;MAEAFANHYIGEAGLDHIFFATSAGTAVWKRLPAAVPAVNVMKEYGLDISRHKARSVEDVLIPDTFLILGMTTEHVDLLKCLFPEKASCVFRFTDYVFPEEPLCGDIPDPYGLDL
;
A
#
# COMPACT_ATOMS: atom_id res chain seq x y z
N MET A 1 2.01 -2.66 6.01
CA MET A 1 2.96 -3.72 5.60
C MET A 1 3.58 -3.43 4.24
N ALA A 2 2.79 -3.27 3.17
CA ALA A 2 3.29 -3.00 1.81
C ALA A 2 4.30 -1.84 1.73
N GLU A 3 4.02 -0.69 2.35
CA GLU A 3 4.95 0.46 2.41
C GLU A 3 6.32 0.09 2.98
N ALA A 4 6.35 -0.73 4.04
CA ALA A 4 7.60 -1.11 4.70
C ALA A 4 8.43 -2.06 3.83
N PHE A 5 7.79 -3.06 3.20
CA PHE A 5 8.48 -3.94 2.25
C PHE A 5 8.99 -3.17 1.03
N ALA A 6 8.17 -2.29 0.45
CA ALA A 6 8.58 -1.49 -0.70
C ALA A 6 9.81 -0.63 -0.38
N ASN A 7 9.79 0.10 0.73
CA ASN A 7 10.92 0.92 1.15
C ASN A 7 12.17 0.09 1.51
N HIS A 8 11.99 -1.09 2.10
CA HIS A 8 13.09 -2.02 2.36
C HIS A 8 13.78 -2.44 1.05
N TYR A 9 13.03 -2.95 0.08
CA TYR A 9 13.60 -3.41 -1.20
C TYR A 9 14.12 -2.26 -2.07
N ILE A 10 13.51 -1.07 -2.02
CA ILE A 10 14.04 0.13 -2.67
C ILE A 10 15.43 0.48 -2.10
N GLY A 11 15.58 0.40 -0.77
CA GLY A 11 16.85 0.63 -0.09
C GLY A 11 17.90 -0.45 -0.42
N GLU A 12 17.53 -1.72 -0.42
CA GLU A 12 18.43 -2.82 -0.82
C GLU A 12 18.91 -2.68 -2.27
N ALA A 13 18.06 -2.17 -3.16
CA ALA A 13 18.42 -1.86 -4.54
C ALA A 13 19.26 -0.58 -4.69
N GLY A 14 19.47 0.19 -3.62
CA GLY A 14 20.18 1.47 -3.65
C GLY A 14 19.42 2.57 -4.40
N LEU A 15 18.09 2.49 -4.46
CA LEU A 15 17.22 3.41 -5.22
C LEU A 15 16.45 4.41 -4.33
N ASP A 16 16.73 4.43 -3.03
CA ASP A 16 16.10 5.28 -2.01
C ASP A 16 16.31 6.78 -2.23
N HIS A 17 17.31 7.15 -3.04
CA HIS A 17 17.53 8.52 -3.50
C HIS A 17 16.62 8.94 -4.67
N ILE A 18 15.91 8.00 -5.29
CA ILE A 18 15.03 8.22 -6.45
C ILE A 18 13.58 7.94 -6.09
N PHE A 19 13.35 6.84 -5.37
CA PHE A 19 12.02 6.33 -5.07
C PHE A 19 11.79 6.21 -3.56
N PHE A 20 10.55 6.42 -3.16
CA PHE A 20 10.05 6.06 -1.85
C PHE A 20 8.59 5.63 -2.00
N ALA A 21 8.12 4.82 -1.06
CA ALA A 21 6.74 4.36 -1.00
C ALA A 21 6.05 4.94 0.24
N THR A 22 4.76 5.24 0.09
CA THR A 22 3.84 5.55 1.18
C THR A 22 2.60 4.67 1.07
N SER A 23 1.94 4.38 2.19
CA SER A 23 0.63 3.73 2.22
C SER A 23 -0.44 4.60 2.87
N ALA A 24 -1.66 4.40 2.41
CA ALA A 24 -2.87 5.04 2.91
C ALA A 24 -4.05 4.07 2.84
N GLY A 25 -5.01 4.30 3.73
CA GLY A 25 -6.31 3.64 3.67
C GLY A 25 -7.32 4.51 2.94
N THR A 26 -8.26 3.87 2.25
CA THR A 26 -9.38 4.54 1.57
C THR A 26 -10.49 5.00 2.53
N ALA A 27 -10.55 4.44 3.75
CA ALA A 27 -11.58 4.73 4.75
C ALA A 27 -10.96 5.02 6.13
N VAL A 28 -10.02 5.97 6.20
CA VAL A 28 -9.34 6.32 7.46
C VAL A 28 -10.17 7.33 8.26
N TRP A 29 -10.82 6.87 9.31
CA TRP A 29 -11.52 7.74 10.27
C TRP A 29 -10.60 8.27 11.37
N LYS A 30 -9.61 7.47 11.79
CA LYS A 30 -8.68 7.80 12.88
C LYS A 30 -7.26 7.38 12.51
N ARG A 31 -6.28 8.16 12.95
CA ARG A 31 -4.84 7.85 12.79
C ARG A 31 -4.39 6.76 13.76
N LEU A 32 -4.96 5.57 13.59
CA LEU A 32 -4.67 4.40 14.42
C LEU A 32 -3.27 3.87 14.13
N PRO A 33 -2.58 3.29 15.13
CA PRO A 33 -1.34 2.58 14.90
C PRO A 33 -1.57 1.31 14.06
N ALA A 34 -0.49 0.73 13.55
CA ALA A 34 -0.56 -0.60 12.96
C ALA A 34 -1.08 -1.63 13.97
N ALA A 35 -1.86 -2.61 13.50
CA ALA A 35 -2.35 -3.70 14.33
C ALA A 35 -1.17 -4.49 14.92
N VAL A 36 -1.27 -4.90 16.20
CA VAL A 36 -0.20 -5.63 16.91
C VAL A 36 0.26 -6.89 16.14
N PRO A 37 -0.65 -7.72 15.58
CA PRO A 37 -0.22 -8.88 14.79
C PRO A 37 0.58 -8.48 13.55
N ALA A 38 0.20 -7.41 12.86
CA ALA A 38 0.97 -6.90 11.72
C ALA A 38 2.38 -6.41 12.13
N VAL A 39 2.51 -5.78 13.30
CA VAL A 39 3.84 -5.39 13.83
C VAL A 39 4.69 -6.63 14.11
N ASN A 40 4.11 -7.67 14.70
CA ASN A 40 4.83 -8.91 15.01
C ASN A 40 5.28 -9.64 13.73
N VAL A 41 4.37 -9.81 12.76
CA VAL A 41 4.69 -10.43 11.46
C VAL A 41 5.82 -9.67 10.77
N MET A 42 5.75 -8.34 10.70
CA MET A 42 6.82 -7.57 10.03
C MET A 42 8.19 -7.71 10.73
N LYS A 43 8.22 -7.89 12.06
CA LYS A 43 9.47 -8.11 12.79
C LYS A 43 10.14 -9.43 12.44
N GLU A 44 9.39 -10.46 12.06
CA GLU A 44 9.95 -11.73 11.56
C GLU A 44 10.73 -11.53 10.25
N TYR A 45 10.37 -10.50 9.48
CA TYR A 45 11.09 -10.05 8.29
C TYR A 45 12.15 -8.97 8.59
N GLY A 46 12.46 -8.71 9.87
CA GLY A 46 13.44 -7.69 10.27
C GLY A 46 12.96 -6.24 10.09
N LEU A 47 11.66 -6.02 9.89
CA LEU A 47 11.07 -4.71 9.64
C LEU A 47 10.20 -4.26 10.83
N ASP A 48 10.34 -2.99 11.24
CA ASP A 48 9.54 -2.43 12.32
C ASP A 48 8.51 -1.40 11.79
N ILE A 49 7.23 -1.74 11.90
CA ILE A 49 6.11 -0.85 11.55
C ILE A 49 5.41 -0.25 12.77
N SER A 50 5.98 -0.35 13.97
CA SER A 50 5.38 0.15 15.22
C SER A 50 5.10 1.66 15.21
N ARG A 51 5.83 2.42 14.38
CA ARG A 51 5.66 3.88 14.21
C ARG A 51 4.64 4.26 13.13
N HIS A 52 4.14 3.29 12.36
CA HIS A 52 3.16 3.55 11.32
C HIS A 52 1.85 4.05 11.93
N LYS A 53 1.23 5.02 11.26
CA LYS A 53 -0.11 5.52 11.58
C LYS A 53 -0.93 5.54 10.31
N ALA A 54 -2.19 5.12 10.43
CA ALA A 54 -3.15 5.21 9.33
C ALA A 54 -3.26 6.67 8.86
N ARG A 55 -3.21 6.85 7.53
CA ARG A 55 -3.34 8.13 6.82
C ARG A 55 -4.34 7.94 5.70
N SER A 56 -5.14 8.97 5.42
CA SER A 56 -6.02 8.92 4.25
C SER A 56 -5.21 9.08 2.97
N VAL A 57 -5.83 8.79 1.82
CA VAL A 57 -5.15 8.95 0.52
C VAL A 57 -4.80 10.41 0.28
N GLU A 58 -5.69 11.33 0.66
CA GLU A 58 -5.50 12.78 0.57
C GLU A 58 -4.30 13.28 1.39
N ASP A 59 -3.99 12.61 2.50
CA ASP A 59 -2.86 12.98 3.38
C ASP A 59 -1.50 12.66 2.75
N VAL A 60 -1.43 11.72 1.78
CA VAL A 60 -0.16 11.18 1.25
C VAL A 60 -0.01 11.36 -0.25
N LEU A 61 -1.10 11.55 -0.98
CA LEU A 61 -1.09 11.67 -2.43
C LEU A 61 -0.44 13.00 -2.83
N ILE A 62 0.62 12.93 -3.63
CA ILE A 62 1.35 14.09 -4.11
C ILE A 62 1.35 14.15 -5.64
N PRO A 63 1.61 15.34 -6.23
CA PRO A 63 1.67 15.49 -7.69
C PRO A 63 2.65 14.51 -8.36
N ASP A 64 3.78 14.20 -7.73
CA ASP A 64 4.82 13.33 -8.28
C ASP A 64 4.52 11.83 -8.14
N THR A 65 3.40 11.45 -7.52
CA THR A 65 2.98 10.04 -7.46
C THR A 65 2.72 9.53 -8.88
N PHE A 66 3.58 8.62 -9.34
CA PHE A 66 3.55 8.02 -10.67
C PHE A 66 2.97 6.59 -10.68
N LEU A 67 2.81 5.96 -9.52
CA LEU A 67 2.27 4.62 -9.37
C LEU A 67 1.46 4.49 -8.06
N ILE A 68 0.23 4.00 -8.17
CA ILE A 68 -0.66 3.72 -7.06
C ILE A 68 -1.14 2.28 -7.21
N LEU A 69 -0.88 1.45 -6.19
CA LEU A 69 -1.25 0.04 -6.17
C LEU A 69 -2.35 -0.20 -5.14
N GLY A 70 -3.56 -0.48 -5.62
CA GLY A 70 -4.69 -0.89 -4.80
C GLY A 70 -4.62 -2.38 -4.46
N MET A 71 -4.90 -2.75 -3.22
CA MET A 71 -4.88 -4.15 -2.78
C MET A 71 -6.08 -4.95 -3.31
N THR A 72 -7.23 -4.29 -3.53
CA THR A 72 -8.46 -4.91 -4.03
C THR A 72 -9.03 -4.11 -5.21
N THR A 73 -9.98 -4.70 -5.92
CA THR A 73 -10.70 -4.04 -7.01
C THR A 73 -11.47 -2.81 -6.49
N GLU A 74 -12.11 -2.90 -5.33
CA GLU A 74 -12.83 -1.78 -4.71
C GLU A 74 -11.89 -0.61 -4.37
N HIS A 75 -10.66 -0.90 -3.92
CA HIS A 75 -9.66 0.15 -3.71
C HIS A 75 -9.34 0.88 -5.00
N VAL A 76 -9.13 0.16 -6.10
CA VAL A 76 -8.81 0.73 -7.41
C VAL A 76 -9.96 1.57 -7.95
N ASP A 77 -11.17 1.04 -7.91
CA ASP A 77 -12.37 1.74 -8.41
C ASP A 77 -12.65 3.01 -7.62
N LEU A 78 -12.53 2.96 -6.29
CA LEU A 78 -12.68 4.12 -5.43
C LEU A 78 -11.61 5.18 -5.71
N LEU A 79 -10.34 4.79 -5.84
CA LEU A 79 -9.25 5.71 -6.14
C LEU A 79 -9.43 6.41 -7.49
N LYS A 80 -9.85 5.67 -8.53
CA LYS A 80 -10.14 6.24 -9.86
C LYS A 80 -11.35 7.18 -9.83
N CYS A 81 -12.33 6.92 -8.97
CA CYS A 81 -13.50 7.77 -8.79
C CYS A 81 -13.15 9.08 -8.05
N LEU A 82 -12.35 9.00 -6.97
CA LEU A 82 -11.99 10.15 -6.14
C LEU A 82 -10.89 11.02 -6.78
N PHE A 83 -9.94 10.40 -7.50
CA PHE A 83 -8.79 11.06 -8.11
C PHE A 83 -8.70 10.75 -9.61
N PRO A 84 -9.68 11.19 -10.42
CA PRO A 84 -9.73 10.88 -11.85
C PRO A 84 -8.47 11.36 -12.60
N GLU A 85 -7.82 12.43 -12.14
CA GLU A 85 -6.56 12.94 -12.67
C GLU A 85 -5.37 12.00 -12.46
N LYS A 86 -5.48 11.06 -11.51
CA LYS A 86 -4.49 10.01 -11.23
C LYS A 86 -4.90 8.65 -11.80
N ALA A 87 -6.06 8.51 -12.43
CA ALA A 87 -6.59 7.21 -12.83
C ALA A 87 -5.65 6.40 -13.73
N SER A 88 -4.81 7.06 -14.53
CA SER A 88 -3.83 6.40 -15.42
C SER A 88 -2.66 5.73 -14.67
N CYS A 89 -2.42 6.09 -13.41
CA CYS A 89 -1.38 5.47 -12.58
C CYS A 89 -1.93 4.59 -11.45
N VAL A 90 -3.24 4.30 -11.45
CA VAL A 90 -3.88 3.42 -10.46
C VAL A 90 -4.08 2.02 -11.04
N PHE A 91 -3.44 1.04 -10.42
CA PHE A 91 -3.52 -0.37 -10.78
C PHE A 91 -3.85 -1.24 -9.57
N ARG A 92 -4.48 -2.39 -9.81
CA ARG A 92 -4.57 -3.43 -8.78
C ARG A 92 -3.20 -4.10 -8.65
N PHE A 93 -2.77 -4.37 -7.42
CA PHE A 93 -1.42 -4.86 -7.16
C PHE A 93 -1.08 -6.11 -7.98
N THR A 94 -1.97 -7.11 -7.95
CA THR A 94 -1.79 -8.37 -8.66
C THR A 94 -1.80 -8.21 -10.17
N ASP A 95 -2.67 -7.36 -10.74
CA ASP A 95 -2.68 -7.06 -12.18
C ASP A 95 -1.40 -6.39 -12.65
N TYR A 96 -0.80 -5.55 -11.81
CA TYR A 96 0.45 -4.86 -12.12
C TYR A 96 1.65 -5.81 -12.10
N VAL A 97 1.70 -6.72 -11.12
CA VAL A 97 2.82 -7.65 -10.94
C VAL A 97 2.71 -8.86 -11.89
N PHE A 98 1.49 -9.33 -12.17
CA PHE A 98 1.23 -10.51 -12.97
C PHE A 98 0.28 -10.18 -14.16
N PRO A 99 0.73 -9.37 -15.13
CA PRO A 99 -0.13 -8.93 -16.23
C PRO A 99 -0.62 -10.07 -17.14
N GLU A 100 0.08 -11.21 -17.14
CA GLU A 100 -0.30 -12.41 -17.90
C GLU A 100 -1.25 -13.34 -17.12
N GLU A 101 -1.45 -13.09 -15.82
CA GLU A 101 -2.28 -13.92 -14.93
C GLU A 101 -3.42 -13.09 -14.29
N PRO A 102 -4.44 -12.69 -15.07
CA PRO A 102 -5.51 -11.79 -14.60
C PRO A 102 -6.38 -12.37 -13.47
N LEU A 103 -6.20 -13.64 -13.13
CA LEU A 103 -6.94 -14.36 -12.09
C LEU A 103 -6.29 -14.32 -10.70
N CYS A 104 -5.13 -13.64 -10.52
CA CYS A 104 -4.48 -13.52 -9.21
C CYS A 104 -5.36 -12.84 -8.13
N GLY A 105 -6.47 -12.20 -8.50
CA GLY A 105 -7.48 -11.73 -7.55
C GLY A 105 -7.01 -10.64 -6.58
N ASP A 106 -7.85 -10.33 -5.60
CA ASP A 106 -7.57 -9.30 -4.60
C ASP A 106 -6.62 -9.82 -3.51
N ILE A 107 -5.82 -8.92 -2.93
CA ILE A 107 -5.07 -9.20 -1.70
C ILE A 107 -5.96 -8.80 -0.53
N PRO A 108 -6.55 -9.78 0.19
CA PRO A 108 -7.48 -9.48 1.28
C PRO A 108 -6.74 -8.80 2.44
N ASP A 109 -7.41 -7.83 3.07
CA ASP A 109 -6.89 -7.22 4.30
C ASP A 109 -7.03 -8.22 5.46
N PRO A 110 -5.95 -8.59 6.16
CA PRO A 110 -6.04 -9.46 7.34
C PRO A 110 -6.65 -8.77 8.57
N TYR A 111 -7.06 -7.50 8.46
CA TYR A 111 -7.65 -6.76 9.57
C TYR A 111 -8.88 -7.49 10.17
N GLY A 112 -8.82 -7.76 11.48
CA GLY A 112 -9.87 -8.46 12.21
C GLY A 112 -9.76 -9.99 12.18
N LEU A 113 -8.74 -10.55 11.52
CA LEU A 113 -8.38 -11.95 11.63
C LEU A 113 -7.34 -12.14 12.74
N ASP A 114 -7.47 -13.23 13.50
CA ASP A 114 -6.39 -13.69 14.38
C ASP A 114 -5.26 -14.24 13.49
N LEU A 115 -4.12 -13.55 13.49
CA LEU A 115 -2.86 -13.97 12.87
C LEU A 115 -2.00 -14.71 13.89
#